data_AF-F9DS00-F1
#
_entry.id   AF-F9DS00-F1
#
_cell.length_a   1.000
_cell.length_b   1.000
_cell.length_c   1.000
_cell.angle_alpha   90.00
_cell.angle_beta   90.00
_cell.angle_gamma   90.00
#
_symmetry.space_group_name_H-M   'P 1'
#
loop_
_entity.id
_entity.type
_entity.pdbx_description
1 polymer ?
#
loop_
_entity_poly.entity_id
_entity_poly.type
_entity_poly.pdbx_seq_one_letter_code
_entity_poly.pdbx_strand_id
1 'polypeptide(L)'
;MASTSKLISISILVISVAGGILLFYLMSELPKEQRKKMIGEMVSQLVNFVLFMWAGKVLLNFSVFIKDPMAILAYPGDSGAFYAAVLFSGLLLTYKVKRGQLEGLAVGKAFVHLLLLAAFLYEFIQYAWNDQIYSLGSLIILAILLGGFTYLNGRMATGKLLGLLLTVWACGMSVLMVLQPYITVFGYMIKPWFLLLFFVANLLLLLKHYRKDGRYGWN
;
A
#
# COMPACT_ATOMS: atom_id res chain seq x y z
N MET A 1 -15.07 13.70 -22.06
CA MET A 1 -13.60 13.51 -22.02
C MET A 1 -13.10 13.31 -20.58
N ALA A 2 -13.39 14.20 -19.62
CA ALA A 2 -12.94 14.03 -18.23
C ALA A 2 -13.45 12.74 -17.55
N SER A 3 -14.73 12.36 -17.75
CA SER A 3 -15.30 11.14 -17.16
C SER A 3 -14.64 9.85 -17.69
N THR A 4 -14.33 9.81 -18.99
CA THR A 4 -13.66 8.66 -19.64
C THR A 4 -12.26 8.44 -19.09
N SER A 5 -11.47 9.51 -18.92
CA SER A 5 -10.12 9.41 -18.36
C SER A 5 -10.11 8.83 -16.93
N LYS A 6 -11.06 9.27 -16.08
CA LYS A 6 -11.21 8.75 -14.72
C LYS A 6 -11.58 7.27 -14.69
N LEU A 7 -12.50 6.86 -15.58
CA LEU A 7 -12.89 5.45 -15.70
C LEU A 7 -11.70 4.59 -16.12
N ILE A 8 -10.87 5.07 -17.07
CA ILE A 8 -9.65 4.36 -17.47
C ILE A 8 -8.69 4.20 -16.27
N SER A 9 -8.43 5.25 -15.50
CA SER A 9 -7.54 5.16 -14.33
C SER A 9 -8.06 4.18 -13.27
N ILE A 10 -9.37 4.17 -13.02
CA ILE A 10 -10.00 3.22 -12.09
C ILE A 10 -9.89 1.79 -12.62
N SER A 11 -10.16 1.57 -13.91
CA SER A 11 -10.04 0.27 -14.55
C SER A 11 -8.62 -0.27 -14.46
N ILE A 12 -7.61 0.57 -14.71
CA ILE A 12 -6.20 0.18 -14.55
C ILE A 12 -5.93 -0.24 -13.10
N LEU A 13 -6.37 0.56 -12.11
CA LEU A 13 -6.21 0.20 -10.70
C LEU A 13 -6.85 -1.16 -10.37
N VAL A 14 -8.10 -1.38 -10.80
CA VAL A 14 -8.81 -2.64 -10.57
C VAL A 14 -8.10 -3.82 -11.23
N ILE A 15 -7.64 -3.66 -12.47
CA ILE A 15 -6.88 -4.69 -13.21
C ILE A 15 -5.56 -4.99 -12.51
N SER A 16 -4.82 -3.96 -12.06
CA SER A 16 -3.55 -4.13 -11.36
C SER A 16 -3.72 -4.84 -10.02
N VAL A 17 -4.78 -4.52 -9.26
CA VAL A 17 -5.10 -5.23 -8.01
C VAL A 17 -5.50 -6.67 -8.29
N ALA A 18 -6.36 -6.92 -9.27
CA ALA A 18 -6.77 -8.27 -9.66
C ALA A 18 -5.58 -9.11 -10.14
N GLY A 19 -4.71 -8.52 -10.97
CA GLY A 19 -3.46 -9.13 -11.42
C GLY A 19 -2.51 -9.40 -10.25
N GLY A 20 -2.40 -8.48 -9.29
CA GLY A 20 -1.63 -8.69 -8.07
C GLY A 20 -2.16 -9.87 -7.23
N ILE A 21 -3.48 -10.01 -7.10
CA ILE A 21 -4.11 -11.15 -6.41
C ILE A 21 -3.81 -12.45 -7.16
N LEU A 22 -3.92 -12.44 -8.49
CA LEU A 22 -3.61 -13.60 -9.33
C LEU A 22 -2.14 -14.01 -9.21
N LEU A 23 -1.21 -13.08 -9.32
CA LEU A 23 0.22 -13.33 -9.17
C LEU A 23 0.55 -13.83 -7.75
N PHE A 24 -0.03 -13.21 -6.71
CA PHE A 24 0.11 -13.72 -5.35
C PHE A 24 -0.41 -15.16 -5.24
N TYR A 25 -1.56 -15.46 -5.85
CA TYR A 25 -2.12 -16.80 -5.85
C TYR A 25 -1.18 -17.80 -6.54
N LEU A 26 -0.54 -17.43 -7.64
CA LEU A 26 0.37 -18.32 -8.38
C LEU A 26 1.72 -18.50 -7.68
N MET A 27 2.27 -17.44 -7.08
CA MET A 27 3.60 -17.45 -6.45
C MET A 27 3.59 -17.90 -5.00
N SER A 28 2.43 -17.97 -4.35
CA SER A 28 2.34 -18.37 -2.95
C SER A 28 2.59 -19.87 -2.77
N GLU A 29 3.54 -20.23 -1.93
CA GLU A 29 3.81 -21.62 -1.51
C GLU A 29 2.81 -22.14 -0.46
N LEU A 30 1.83 -21.33 -0.05
CA LEU A 30 0.89 -21.71 1.00
C LEU A 30 -0.07 -22.80 0.53
N PRO A 31 -0.52 -23.70 1.43
CA PRO A 31 -1.61 -24.62 1.16
C PRO A 31 -2.86 -23.89 0.66
N LYS A 32 -3.62 -24.54 -0.23
CA LYS A 32 -4.78 -23.93 -0.91
C LYS A 32 -5.77 -23.25 0.04
N GLU A 33 -6.07 -23.87 1.17
CA GLU A 33 -7.00 -23.32 2.17
C GLU A 33 -6.45 -22.08 2.88
N GLN A 34 -5.18 -22.09 3.27
CA GLN A 34 -4.53 -20.92 3.88
C GLN A 34 -4.39 -19.77 2.88
N ARG A 35 -4.05 -20.08 1.62
CA ARG A 35 -3.95 -19.11 0.53
C ARG A 35 -5.29 -18.40 0.28
N LYS A 36 -6.39 -19.16 0.21
CA LYS A 36 -7.75 -18.60 0.09
C LYS A 36 -8.11 -17.71 1.28
N LYS A 37 -7.84 -18.16 2.50
CA LYS A 37 -8.06 -17.37 3.71
C LYS A 37 -7.29 -16.05 3.66
N MET A 38 -6.02 -16.08 3.29
CA MET A 38 -5.20 -14.88 3.16
C MET A 38 -5.71 -13.93 2.08
N ILE A 39 -6.13 -14.45 0.92
CA ILE A 39 -6.75 -13.62 -0.13
C ILE A 39 -8.04 -12.99 0.39
N GLY A 40 -8.89 -13.74 1.10
CA GLY A 40 -10.10 -13.22 1.73
C GLY A 40 -9.81 -12.07 2.69
N GLU A 41 -8.80 -12.22 3.54
CA GLU A 41 -8.36 -11.14 4.44
C GLU A 41 -7.83 -9.94 3.66
N MET A 42 -7.01 -10.14 2.63
CA MET A 42 -6.47 -9.05 1.81
C MET A 42 -7.57 -8.29 1.08
N VAL A 43 -8.54 -8.99 0.47
CA VAL A 43 -9.70 -8.38 -0.16
C VAL A 43 -10.54 -7.62 0.86
N SER A 44 -10.75 -8.19 2.06
CA SER A 44 -11.43 -7.48 3.16
C SER A 44 -10.71 -6.19 3.53
N GLN A 45 -9.37 -6.20 3.62
CA GLN A 45 -8.58 -5.00 3.89
C GLN A 45 -8.63 -3.98 2.74
N LEU A 46 -8.65 -4.42 1.48
CA LEU A 46 -8.82 -3.53 0.33
C LEU A 46 -10.21 -2.88 0.32
N VAL A 47 -11.26 -3.64 0.61
CA VAL A 47 -12.62 -3.09 0.75
C VAL A 47 -12.66 -2.07 1.89
N ASN A 48 -12.10 -2.40 3.06
CA ASN A 48 -12.02 -1.44 4.17
C ASN A 48 -11.22 -0.19 3.79
N PHE A 49 -10.14 -0.33 3.03
CA PHE A 49 -9.36 0.81 2.54
C PHE A 49 -10.19 1.74 1.64
N VAL A 50 -10.98 1.17 0.71
CA VAL A 50 -11.90 1.96 -0.13
C VAL A 50 -12.98 2.66 0.71
N LEU A 51 -13.56 1.95 1.69
CA LEU A 51 -14.52 2.53 2.62
C LEU A 51 -13.89 3.67 3.45
N PHE A 52 -12.65 3.51 3.89
CA PHE A 52 -11.93 4.57 4.59
C PHE A 52 -11.55 5.73 3.69
N MET A 53 -11.31 5.53 2.39
CA MET A 53 -11.17 6.65 1.46
C MET A 53 -12.48 7.44 1.38
N TRP A 54 -13.63 6.78 1.29
CA TRP A 54 -14.93 7.46 1.30
C TRP A 54 -15.19 8.18 2.61
N ALA A 55 -14.95 7.53 3.75
CA ALA A 55 -15.05 8.17 5.06
C ALA A 55 -14.10 9.37 5.19
N GLY A 56 -12.86 9.24 4.72
CA GLY A 56 -11.88 10.31 4.67
C GLY A 56 -12.35 11.51 3.84
N LYS A 57 -12.96 11.27 2.67
CA LYS A 57 -13.58 12.35 1.87
C LYS A 57 -14.65 13.09 2.65
N VAL A 58 -15.56 12.36 3.30
CA VAL A 58 -16.65 12.94 4.11
C VAL A 58 -16.09 13.76 5.27
N LEU A 59 -15.11 13.22 6.00
CA LEU A 59 -14.48 13.89 7.14
C LEU A 59 -13.77 15.18 6.72
N LEU A 60 -13.02 15.16 5.62
CA LEU A 60 -12.27 16.32 5.13
C LEU A 60 -13.19 17.41 4.54
N ASN A 61 -14.36 17.04 4.03
CA ASN A 61 -15.30 17.96 3.39
C ASN A 61 -16.65 18.01 4.12
N PHE A 62 -16.63 17.90 5.45
CA PHE A 62 -17.85 17.76 6.27
C PHE A 62 -18.87 18.89 6.03
N SER A 63 -18.40 20.12 5.85
CA SER A 63 -19.29 21.26 5.54
C SER A 63 -20.03 21.09 4.20
N VAL A 64 -19.36 20.53 3.18
CA VAL A 64 -19.99 20.22 1.89
C VAL A 64 -20.97 19.06 2.05
N PHE A 65 -20.65 18.06 2.87
CA PHE A 65 -21.50 16.87 3.08
C PHE A 65 -22.88 17.24 3.61
N ILE A 66 -22.94 18.15 4.59
CA ILE A 66 -24.18 18.59 5.21
C ILE A 66 -25.06 19.37 4.22
N LYS A 67 -24.44 20.11 3.31
CA LYS A 67 -25.16 20.93 2.31
C LYS A 67 -25.61 20.11 1.11
N ASP A 68 -24.73 19.25 0.62
CA ASP A 68 -24.95 18.40 -0.56
C ASP A 68 -24.17 17.09 -0.42
N PRO A 69 -24.79 16.02 0.13
CA PRO A 69 -24.11 14.75 0.33
C PRO A 69 -23.78 14.05 -0.98
N MET A 70 -24.56 14.30 -2.05
CA MET A 70 -24.33 13.68 -3.37
C MET A 70 -23.09 14.27 -4.05
N ALA A 71 -22.82 15.56 -3.84
CA ALA A 71 -21.62 16.22 -4.36
C ALA A 71 -20.32 15.56 -3.88
N ILE A 72 -20.28 15.00 -2.66
CA ILE A 72 -19.08 14.36 -2.12
C ILE A 72 -18.74 13.04 -2.83
N LEU A 73 -19.75 12.27 -3.23
CA LEU A 73 -19.53 11.04 -3.98
C LEU A 73 -18.99 11.34 -5.39
N ALA A 74 -19.40 12.46 -5.97
CA ALA A 74 -18.91 12.94 -7.27
C ALA A 74 -17.56 13.68 -7.17
N TYR A 75 -17.13 14.09 -5.97
CA TYR A 75 -15.92 14.87 -5.78
C TYR A 75 -14.68 14.05 -6.18
N PRO A 76 -13.77 14.61 -7.01
CA PRO A 76 -12.56 13.91 -7.42
C PRO A 76 -11.77 13.43 -6.19
N GLY A 77 -11.16 12.25 -6.30
CA GLY A 77 -10.31 11.72 -5.23
C GLY A 77 -9.12 12.65 -5.00
N ASP A 78 -9.13 13.38 -3.89
CA ASP A 78 -7.95 14.10 -3.42
C ASP A 78 -7.05 13.16 -2.62
N SER A 79 -5.75 13.43 -2.65
CA SER A 79 -4.74 12.69 -1.90
C SER A 79 -4.99 12.73 -0.38
N GLY A 80 -5.71 13.74 0.14
CA GLY A 80 -6.12 13.78 1.54
C GLY A 80 -6.95 12.56 1.97
N ALA A 81 -7.88 12.11 1.13
CA ALA A 81 -8.69 10.92 1.40
C ALA A 81 -7.85 9.63 1.40
N PHE A 82 -6.84 9.56 0.53
CA PHE A 82 -5.87 8.46 0.51
C PHE A 82 -5.05 8.44 1.81
N TYR A 83 -4.56 9.58 2.30
CA TYR A 83 -3.81 9.65 3.56
C TYR A 83 -4.66 9.22 4.77
N ALA A 84 -5.92 9.67 4.82
CA ALA A 84 -6.86 9.26 5.85
C ALA A 84 -7.11 7.74 5.80
N ALA A 85 -7.25 7.16 4.60
CA ALA A 85 -7.43 5.73 4.44
C ALA A 85 -6.22 4.92 4.90
N VAL A 86 -4.99 5.36 4.58
CA VAL A 86 -3.77 4.71 5.08
C VAL A 86 -3.72 4.73 6.61
N LEU A 87 -4.06 5.86 7.22
CA LEU A 87 -4.09 6.00 8.68
C LEU A 87 -5.14 5.07 9.31
N PHE A 88 -6.39 5.09 8.83
CA PHE A 88 -7.45 4.26 9.38
C PHE A 88 -7.23 2.77 9.15
N SER A 89 -6.70 2.37 7.99
CA SER A 89 -6.28 0.98 7.74
C SER A 89 -5.18 0.55 8.68
N GLY A 90 -4.17 1.40 8.94
CA GLY A 90 -3.12 1.11 9.91
C GLY A 90 -3.65 0.94 11.33
N LEU A 91 -4.58 1.80 11.75
CA LEU A 91 -5.24 1.72 13.06
C LEU A 91 -6.10 0.46 13.19
N LEU A 92 -6.93 0.15 12.19
CA LEU A 92 -7.77 -1.04 12.17
C LEU A 92 -6.92 -2.31 12.24
N LEU A 93 -5.85 -2.38 11.44
CA LEU A 93 -4.93 -3.52 11.45
C LEU A 93 -4.29 -3.68 12.84
N THR A 94 -3.75 -2.60 13.41
CA THR A 94 -3.15 -2.62 14.75
C THR A 94 -4.15 -3.08 15.81
N TYR A 95 -5.40 -2.64 15.72
CA TYR A 95 -6.47 -3.04 16.62
C TYR A 95 -6.79 -4.54 16.50
N LYS A 96 -7.01 -5.06 15.29
CA LYS A 96 -7.28 -6.49 15.06
C LYS A 96 -6.14 -7.38 15.56
N VAL A 97 -4.89 -6.94 15.37
CA VAL A 97 -3.70 -7.65 15.87
C VAL A 97 -3.66 -7.67 17.39
N LYS A 98 -3.90 -6.54 18.07
CA LYS A 98 -3.93 -6.49 19.54
C LYS A 98 -5.03 -7.37 20.14
N ARG A 99 -6.14 -7.57 19.43
CA ARG A 99 -7.22 -8.47 19.85
C ARG A 99 -6.99 -9.95 19.51
N GLY A 100 -5.85 -10.31 18.92
CA GLY A 100 -5.57 -11.69 18.52
C GLY A 100 -6.47 -12.21 17.40
N GLN A 101 -7.22 -11.33 16.73
CA GLN A 101 -8.15 -11.71 15.65
C GLN A 101 -7.42 -12.00 14.34
N LEU A 102 -6.17 -11.54 14.21
CA LEU A 102 -5.33 -11.72 13.03
C LEU A 102 -3.92 -12.09 13.44
N GLU A 103 -3.32 -13.02 12.69
CA GLU A 103 -1.88 -13.22 12.63
C GLU A 103 -1.23 -12.03 11.92
N GLY A 104 -1.17 -10.89 12.62
CA GLY A 104 -0.90 -9.58 12.04
C GLY A 104 0.31 -9.50 11.12
N LEU A 105 1.40 -10.16 11.52
CA LEU A 105 2.64 -10.17 10.75
C LEU A 105 2.51 -11.01 9.47
N ALA A 106 1.84 -12.16 9.53
CA ALA A 106 1.62 -13.00 8.35
C ALA A 106 0.69 -12.31 7.35
N VAL A 107 -0.42 -11.75 7.82
CA VAL A 107 -1.35 -10.97 6.99
C VAL A 107 -0.67 -9.73 6.42
N GLY A 108 0.09 -8.99 7.24
CA GLY A 108 0.84 -7.82 6.80
C GLY A 108 1.86 -8.17 5.71
N LYS A 109 2.58 -9.29 5.85
CA LYS A 109 3.53 -9.78 4.84
C LYS A 109 2.86 -10.10 3.52
N ALA A 110 1.75 -10.83 3.55
CA ALA A 110 1.01 -11.15 2.34
C ALA A 110 0.41 -9.89 1.70
N PHE A 111 -0.10 -8.96 2.52
CA PHE A 111 -0.66 -7.70 2.05
C PHE A 111 0.39 -6.79 1.41
N VAL A 112 1.59 -6.68 2.00
CA VAL A 112 2.71 -5.94 1.37
C VAL A 112 3.15 -6.60 0.07
N HIS A 113 3.24 -7.94 0.02
CA HIS A 113 3.56 -8.63 -1.23
C HIS A 113 2.52 -8.35 -2.32
N LEU A 114 1.23 -8.44 -1.98
CA LEU A 114 0.13 -8.10 -2.87
C LEU A 114 0.21 -6.65 -3.36
N LEU A 115 0.44 -5.69 -2.45
CA LEU A 115 0.54 -4.28 -2.80
C LEU A 115 1.74 -3.99 -3.70
N LEU A 116 2.88 -4.65 -3.49
CA LEU A 116 4.05 -4.50 -4.35
C LEU A 116 3.77 -5.04 -5.76
N LEU A 117 3.14 -6.21 -5.89
CA LEU A 117 2.75 -6.78 -7.19
C LEU A 117 1.73 -5.88 -7.89
N ALA A 118 0.70 -5.43 -7.18
CA ALA A 118 -0.33 -4.55 -7.73
C ALA A 118 0.25 -3.19 -8.14
N ALA A 119 1.12 -2.58 -7.32
CA ALA A 119 1.77 -1.32 -7.63
C ALA A 119 2.70 -1.47 -8.85
N PHE A 120 3.44 -2.58 -8.93
CA PHE A 120 4.31 -2.87 -10.07
C PHE A 120 3.50 -2.97 -11.37
N LEU A 121 2.41 -3.75 -11.37
CA LEU A 121 1.52 -3.86 -12.52
C LEU A 121 0.87 -2.52 -12.89
N TYR A 122 0.50 -1.72 -11.89
CA TYR A 122 -0.05 -0.39 -12.12
C TYR A 122 0.94 0.52 -12.83
N GLU A 123 2.14 0.70 -12.28
CA GLU A 123 3.17 1.55 -12.90
C GLU A 123 3.64 1.00 -14.24
N PHE A 124 3.67 -0.32 -14.41
CA PHE A 124 3.98 -0.96 -15.69
C PHE A 124 2.94 -0.59 -16.75
N ILE A 125 1.66 -0.69 -16.44
CA ILE A 125 0.58 -0.31 -17.36
C ILE A 125 0.64 1.20 -17.67
N GLN A 126 0.87 2.05 -16.67
CA GLN A 126 1.01 3.49 -16.89
C GLN A 126 2.17 3.83 -17.82
N TYR A 127 3.32 3.17 -17.63
CA TYR A 127 4.48 3.35 -18.48
C TYR A 127 4.25 2.79 -19.90
N ALA A 128 3.73 1.57 -20.02
CA ALA A 128 3.65 0.86 -21.29
C ALA A 128 2.45 1.27 -22.18
N TRP A 129 1.33 1.71 -21.59
CA TRP A 129 0.11 2.07 -22.34
C TRP A 129 -0.20 3.56 -22.35
N ASN A 130 0.21 4.32 -21.33
CA ASN A 130 -0.14 5.74 -21.20
C ASN A 130 1.05 6.68 -21.38
N ASP A 131 2.21 6.15 -21.79
CA ASP A 131 3.47 6.89 -22.01
C ASP A 131 3.86 7.80 -20.82
N GLN A 132 3.50 7.40 -19.60
CA GLN A 132 3.81 8.15 -18.38
C GLN A 132 5.28 7.93 -18.00
N ILE A 133 6.18 8.76 -18.53
CA ILE A 133 7.63 8.62 -18.31
C ILE A 133 8.04 8.67 -16.84
N TYR A 134 7.27 9.39 -16.01
CA TYR A 134 7.51 9.49 -14.57
C TYR A 134 7.28 8.17 -13.82
N SER A 135 6.49 7.23 -14.38
CA SER A 135 6.26 5.91 -13.79
C SER A 135 7.49 5.00 -13.79
N LEU A 136 8.47 5.26 -14.68
CA LEU A 136 9.67 4.42 -14.81
C LEU A 136 10.48 4.36 -13.50
N GLY A 137 10.65 5.49 -12.82
CA GLY A 137 11.38 5.54 -11.55
C GLY A 137 10.73 4.68 -10.47
N SER A 138 9.41 4.78 -10.34
CA SER A 138 8.62 3.96 -9.40
C SER A 138 8.68 2.49 -9.76
N LEU A 139 8.62 2.16 -11.05
CA LEU A 139 8.71 0.79 -11.56
C LEU A 139 10.05 0.13 -11.17
N ILE A 140 11.17 0.85 -11.32
CA ILE A 140 12.50 0.35 -10.95
C ILE A 140 12.58 0.06 -9.44
N ILE A 141 12.09 0.98 -8.59
CA ILE A 141 12.07 0.78 -7.13
C ILE A 141 11.20 -0.43 -6.77
N LEU A 142 10.03 -0.58 -7.38
CA LEU A 142 9.13 -1.70 -7.14
C LEU A 142 9.74 -3.03 -7.59
N ALA A 143 10.47 -3.05 -8.71
CA ALA A 143 11.21 -4.23 -9.16
C ALA A 143 12.29 -4.64 -8.15
N ILE A 144 13.07 -3.67 -7.65
CA ILE A 144 14.09 -3.91 -6.61
C ILE A 144 13.44 -4.44 -5.33
N LEU A 145 12.32 -3.87 -4.91
CA LEU A 145 11.59 -4.32 -3.72
C LEU A 145 10.98 -5.70 -3.88
N LEU A 146 10.45 -6.06 -5.06
CA LEU A 146 9.94 -7.39 -5.34
C LEU A 146 11.06 -8.44 -5.38
N GLY A 147 12.19 -8.12 -6.01
CA GLY A 147 13.38 -8.96 -5.99
C GLY A 147 13.91 -9.16 -4.57
N GLY A 148 14.01 -8.06 -3.81
CA GLY A 148 14.41 -8.08 -2.40
C GLY A 148 13.44 -8.85 -1.51
N PHE A 149 12.12 -8.68 -1.70
CA PHE A 149 11.09 -9.45 -0.99
C PHE A 149 11.29 -10.93 -1.25
N THR A 150 11.39 -11.34 -2.52
CA THR A 150 11.52 -12.75 -2.91
C THR A 150 12.79 -13.38 -2.35
N TYR A 151 13.92 -12.67 -2.42
CA TYR A 151 15.22 -13.14 -1.94
C TYR A 151 15.28 -13.27 -0.40
N LEU A 152 14.71 -12.29 0.31
CA LEU A 152 14.76 -12.23 1.78
C LEU A 152 13.60 -13.00 2.44
N ASN A 153 12.59 -13.39 1.67
CA ASN A 153 11.48 -14.20 2.14
C ASN A 153 11.99 -15.54 2.69
N GLY A 154 11.69 -15.85 3.95
CA GLY A 154 12.17 -17.05 4.64
C GLY A 154 13.56 -16.93 5.26
N ARG A 155 14.34 -15.89 4.91
CA ARG A 155 15.67 -15.61 5.51
C ARG A 155 15.64 -14.64 6.68
N MET A 156 14.58 -13.84 6.79
CA MET A 156 14.41 -12.84 7.84
C MET A 156 13.10 -13.01 8.58
N ALA A 157 13.08 -12.61 9.86
CA ALA A 157 11.87 -12.52 10.65
C ALA A 157 10.85 -11.59 9.96
N THR A 158 9.58 -12.00 9.93
CA THR A 158 8.53 -11.31 9.17
C THR A 158 8.42 -9.81 9.49
N GLY A 159 8.51 -9.43 10.77
CA GLY A 159 8.47 -8.01 11.18
C GLY A 159 9.66 -7.19 10.66
N LYS A 160 10.86 -7.78 10.63
CA LYS A 160 12.06 -7.13 10.08
C LYS A 160 11.96 -6.96 8.57
N LEU A 161 11.51 -8.00 7.86
CA LEU A 161 11.31 -7.95 6.42
C LEU A 161 10.32 -6.85 6.03
N LEU A 162 9.16 -6.80 6.72
CA LEU A 162 8.16 -5.76 6.51
C LEU A 162 8.71 -4.35 6.76
N GLY A 163 9.35 -4.14 7.92
CA GLY A 163 9.93 -2.85 8.26
C GLY A 163 11.01 -2.41 7.26
N LEU A 164 11.86 -3.33 6.83
CA LEU A 164 12.89 -3.07 5.82
C LEU A 164 12.26 -2.64 4.48
N LEU A 165 11.30 -3.41 3.96
CA LEU A 165 10.66 -3.11 2.67
C LEU A 165 9.94 -1.77 2.67
N LEU A 166 9.17 -1.47 3.73
CA LEU A 166 8.46 -0.20 3.83
C LEU A 166 9.43 0.99 3.98
N THR A 167 10.54 0.80 4.70
CA THR A 167 11.59 1.82 4.85
C THR A 167 12.32 2.06 3.53
N VAL A 168 12.72 1.00 2.82
CA VAL A 168 13.38 1.09 1.51
C VAL A 168 12.44 1.71 0.48
N TRP A 169 11.16 1.34 0.48
CA TRP A 169 10.14 1.96 -0.37
C TRP A 169 10.02 3.46 -0.11
N ALA A 170 9.88 3.86 1.16
CA ALA A 170 9.75 5.27 1.52
C ALA A 170 11.02 6.08 1.20
N CYS A 171 12.20 5.48 1.38
CA CYS A 171 13.48 6.06 0.98
C CYS A 171 13.55 6.23 -0.55
N GLY A 172 13.23 5.19 -1.32
CA GLY A 172 13.23 5.24 -2.78
C GLY A 172 12.28 6.31 -3.32
N MET A 173 11.07 6.38 -2.78
CA MET A 173 10.10 7.43 -3.14
C MET A 173 10.61 8.84 -2.78
N SER A 174 11.38 8.97 -1.70
CA SER A 174 11.95 10.26 -1.30
C SER A 174 13.04 10.70 -2.28
N VAL A 175 13.84 9.76 -2.78
CA VAL A 175 14.82 10.03 -3.85
C VAL A 175 14.11 10.45 -5.13
N LEU A 176 13.06 9.74 -5.56
CA LEU A 176 12.28 10.14 -6.73
C LEU A 176 11.67 11.52 -6.59
N MET A 177 11.27 11.90 -5.39
CA MET A 177 10.70 13.22 -5.13
C MET A 177 11.68 14.37 -5.39
N VAL A 178 12.99 14.13 -5.29
CA VAL A 178 14.01 15.12 -5.64
C VAL A 178 14.26 15.13 -7.16
N LEU A 179 14.11 13.98 -7.82
CA LEU A 179 14.39 13.80 -9.25
C LEU A 179 13.20 14.14 -10.16
N GLN A 180 11.98 14.13 -9.63
CA GLN A 180 10.73 14.26 -10.39
C GLN A 180 9.85 15.37 -9.81
N PRO A 181 9.05 16.08 -10.64
CA PRO A 181 8.20 17.18 -10.18
C PRO A 181 7.06 16.72 -9.26
N TYR A 182 6.60 15.48 -9.42
CA TYR A 182 5.58 14.88 -8.59
C TYR A 182 5.76 13.36 -8.56
N ILE A 183 5.32 12.75 -7.45
CA ILE A 183 5.30 11.30 -7.27
C ILE A 183 3.85 10.84 -7.06
N THR A 184 3.50 9.69 -7.63
CA THR A 184 2.16 9.10 -7.51
C THR A 184 2.23 7.68 -6.97
N VAL A 185 1.20 7.27 -6.22
CA VAL A 185 0.99 5.89 -5.77
C VAL A 185 -0.44 5.52 -6.14
N PHE A 186 -0.61 4.53 -7.03
CA PHE A 186 -1.92 4.18 -7.61
C PHE A 186 -2.68 5.40 -8.19
N GLY A 187 -1.94 6.35 -8.76
CA GLY A 187 -2.49 7.59 -9.33
C GLY A 187 -2.78 8.71 -8.33
N TYR A 188 -2.58 8.48 -7.03
CA TYR A 188 -2.71 9.53 -6.01
C TYR A 188 -1.38 10.26 -5.82
N MET A 189 -1.38 11.59 -5.93
CA MET A 189 -0.18 12.39 -5.70
C MET A 189 0.23 12.35 -4.23
N ILE A 190 1.49 12.02 -3.96
CA ILE A 190 2.01 11.93 -2.58
C ILE A 190 2.71 13.24 -2.19
N LYS A 191 2.24 13.86 -1.12
CA LYS A 191 2.84 15.06 -0.53
C LYS A 191 4.09 14.70 0.28
N PRO A 192 5.10 15.58 0.34
CA PRO A 192 6.38 15.29 1.00
C PRO A 192 6.21 14.99 2.49
N TRP A 193 5.34 15.74 3.19
CA TRP A 193 5.11 15.57 4.62
C TRP A 193 4.55 14.18 4.96
N PHE A 194 3.70 13.62 4.09
CA PHE A 194 3.11 12.30 4.30
C PHE A 194 4.18 11.23 4.17
N LEU A 195 5.04 11.34 3.15
CA LEU A 195 6.14 10.41 2.93
C LEU A 195 7.15 10.47 4.08
N LEU A 196 7.49 11.65 4.59
CA LEU A 196 8.38 11.82 5.73
C LEU A 196 7.80 11.18 7.00
N LEU A 197 6.52 11.43 7.30
CA LEU A 197 5.84 10.83 8.44
C LEU A 197 5.81 9.30 8.32
N PHE A 198 5.48 8.79 7.13
CA PHE A 198 5.47 7.36 6.85
C PHE A 198 6.87 6.75 7.02
N PHE A 199 7.92 7.41 6.53
CA PHE A 199 9.31 6.98 6.69
C PHE A 199 9.70 6.89 8.17
N VAL A 200 9.46 7.95 8.95
CA VAL A 200 9.78 8.00 10.38
C VAL A 200 9.02 6.91 11.15
N ALA A 201 7.73 6.72 10.87
CA ALA A 201 6.93 5.69 11.49
C ALA A 201 7.50 4.28 11.25
N ASN A 202 7.88 3.97 10.00
CA ASN A 202 8.46 2.67 9.64
C ASN A 202 9.86 2.48 10.26
N LEU A 203 10.68 3.52 10.26
CA LEU A 203 12.00 3.47 10.90
C LEU A 203 11.91 3.17 12.39
N LEU A 204 10.98 3.83 13.11
CA LEU A 204 10.74 3.57 14.52
C LEU A 204 10.26 2.12 14.78
N LEU A 205 9.39 1.59 13.92
CA LEU A 205 8.94 0.20 14.00
C LEU A 205 10.07 -0.80 13.79
N LEU A 206 10.97 -0.51 12.84
CA LEU A 206 12.15 -1.32 12.54
C LEU A 206 13.14 -1.31 13.71
N LEU A 207 13.46 -0.13 14.25
CA LEU A 207 14.34 0.02 15.42
C LEU A 207 13.78 -0.70 16.65
N LYS A 208 12.46 -0.65 16.86
CA LYS A 208 11.80 -1.37 17.95
C LYS A 208 11.98 -2.90 17.82
N HIS A 209 11.88 -3.44 16.60
CA HIS A 209 12.12 -4.87 16.37
C HIS A 209 13.58 -5.24 16.61
N TYR A 210 14.53 -4.42 16.15
CA TYR A 210 15.96 -4.67 16.37
C TYR A 210 16.32 -4.71 17.87
N ARG A 211 15.77 -3.76 18.66
CA ARG A 211 15.99 -3.72 20.12
C ARG A 211 15.32 -4.85 20.89
N LYS A 212 14.27 -5.48 20.35
CA LYS A 212 13.59 -6.60 21.01
C LYS A 212 14.42 -7.87 20.88
N ASP A 213 15.00 -8.12 19.71
CA ASP A 213 15.84 -9.30 19.47
C ASP A 213 17.14 -9.25 20.28
N GLY A 214 17.73 -8.06 20.46
CA GLY A 214 18.91 -7.89 21.31
C GLY A 214 18.67 -8.07 22.82
N ARG A 215 17.41 -8.07 23.28
CA ARG A 215 17.06 -8.26 24.71
C ARG A 215 16.73 -9.71 25.09
N TYR A 216 16.50 -10.58 24.11
CA TYR A 216 16.21 -12.01 24.33
C TYR A 216 17.29 -12.93 23.74
N GLY A 217 18.40 -12.37 23.25
CA GLY A 217 19.49 -13.12 22.64
C GLY A 217 20.70 -13.29 23.55
N TRP A 218 20.53 -13.98 24.69
CA TRP A 218 21.52 -14.84 25.36
C TRP A 218 20.72 -15.90 26.14
N ASN A 219 20.55 -17.07 25.54
CA ASN A 219 20.43 -18.39 26.16
C ASN A 219 20.53 -19.44 25.05
#